data_AF-A0A920UVN8-F1
#
_entry.id   AF-A0A920UVN8-F1
#
_cell.length_a   1.000
_cell.length_b   1.000
_cell.length_c   1.000
_cell.angle_alpha   90.00
_cell.angle_beta   90.00
_cell.angle_gamma   90.00
#
_symmetry.space_group_name_H-M   'P 1'
#
loop_
_entity.id
_entity.type
_entity.pdbx_description
1 polymer ?
#
loop_
_entity_poly.entity_id
_entity_poly.type
_entity_poly.pdbx_seq_one_letter_code
_entity_poly.pdbx_strand_id
1 'polypeptide(L)'
;MKNQNGSVIIIVLWTAVLLTVLVTAMASKVRLSAQTAIHNQDTSISWATIMGSFNKAEMELMLERMTRPIGEQLEETEEGEFRNPAYRFNGQALDLYYPLKENITVRIFDHGGKINLNRIPRRNMQLLIEKRLGGQEADPEEVQDLLTAWTDWTDLNDLEGLKALRWSTTNLWSNPTLPETIQS
;
A
#
# COMPACT_ATOMS: atom_id res chain seq x y z
N MET A 1 -13.96 -40.19 61.50
CA MET A 1 -14.38 -39.06 60.64
C MET A 1 -13.34 -37.93 60.65
N LYS A 2 -12.09 -38.15 60.18
CA LYS A 2 -11.03 -37.10 60.14
C LYS A 2 -10.50 -36.78 58.73
N ASN A 3 -11.00 -37.44 57.68
CA ASN A 3 -10.47 -37.33 56.31
C ASN A 3 -11.27 -36.37 55.41
N GLN A 4 -12.43 -35.88 55.86
CA GLN A 4 -13.28 -34.97 55.07
C GLN A 4 -12.71 -33.54 55.05
N ASN A 5 -12.16 -33.06 56.17
CA ASN A 5 -11.63 -31.70 56.26
C ASN A 5 -10.39 -31.47 55.38
N GLY A 6 -9.55 -32.49 55.18
CA GLY A 6 -8.40 -32.40 54.26
C GLY A 6 -8.81 -32.33 52.79
N SER A 7 -9.84 -33.09 52.41
CA SER A 7 -10.38 -33.07 51.03
C SER A 7 -11.04 -31.72 50.71
N VAL A 8 -11.78 -31.14 51.65
CA VAL A 8 -12.41 -29.82 51.46
C VAL A 8 -11.36 -28.72 51.23
N ILE A 9 -10.25 -28.73 51.97
CA ILE A 9 -9.16 -27.75 51.77
C ILE A 9 -8.54 -27.90 50.39
N ILE A 10 -8.30 -29.14 49.94
CA ILE A 10 -7.78 -29.40 48.60
C ILE A 10 -8.77 -28.90 47.54
N ILE A 11 -10.08 -29.11 47.76
CA ILE A 11 -11.12 -28.68 46.82
C ILE A 11 -11.16 -27.15 46.67
N VAL A 12 -11.13 -26.45 47.79
CA VAL A 12 -11.10 -24.98 47.81
C VAL A 12 -9.80 -24.45 47.20
N LEU A 13 -8.67 -25.12 47.44
CA LEU A 13 -7.39 -24.69 46.88
C LEU A 13 -7.37 -24.82 45.35
N TRP A 14 -7.79 -25.95 44.78
CA TRP A 14 -7.77 -26.09 43.31
C TRP A 14 -8.77 -25.18 42.62
N THR A 15 -9.95 -24.96 43.22
CA THR A 15 -10.95 -24.02 42.68
C THR A 15 -10.44 -22.59 42.72
N ALA A 16 -9.76 -22.18 43.79
CA ALA A 16 -9.12 -20.87 43.87
C ALA A 16 -8.04 -20.72 42.79
N VAL A 17 -7.17 -21.72 42.61
CA VAL A 17 -6.12 -21.71 41.57
C VAL A 17 -6.73 -21.62 40.17
N LEU A 18 -7.76 -22.41 39.87
CA LEU A 18 -8.44 -22.33 38.57
C LEU A 18 -9.10 -20.97 38.33
N LEU A 19 -9.74 -20.40 39.35
CA LEU A 19 -10.36 -19.10 39.25
C LEU A 19 -9.31 -18.01 38.97
N THR A 20 -8.17 -18.05 39.66
CA THR A 20 -7.07 -17.08 39.42
C THR A 20 -6.54 -17.16 38.00
N VAL A 21 -6.32 -18.37 37.47
CA VAL A 21 -5.84 -18.56 36.09
C VAL A 21 -6.87 -18.02 35.08
N LEU A 22 -8.16 -18.29 35.29
CA LEU A 22 -9.23 -17.81 34.41
C LEU A 22 -9.33 -16.28 34.40
N VAL A 23 -9.32 -15.64 35.58
CA VAL A 23 -9.36 -14.18 35.71
C VAL A 23 -8.14 -13.53 35.04
N THR A 24 -6.96 -14.11 35.26
CA THR A 24 -5.71 -13.62 34.64
C THR A 24 -5.75 -13.71 33.11
N ALA A 25 -6.29 -14.82 32.57
CA ALA A 25 -6.46 -15.01 31.14
C ALA A 25 -7.49 -14.02 30.54
N MET A 26 -8.61 -13.80 31.21
CA MET A 26 -9.66 -12.87 30.76
C MET A 26 -9.16 -11.41 30.79
N ALA A 27 -8.48 -11.00 31.86
CA ALA A 27 -7.87 -9.67 31.96
C ALA A 27 -6.85 -9.42 30.84
N SER A 28 -6.01 -10.42 30.54
CA SER A 28 -5.01 -10.32 29.46
C SER A 28 -5.66 -10.16 28.08
N LYS A 29 -6.73 -10.93 27.79
CA LYS A 29 -7.47 -10.83 26.52
C LYS A 29 -8.21 -9.51 26.37
N VAL A 30 -8.88 -9.03 27.43
CA VAL A 30 -9.60 -7.75 27.42
C VAL A 30 -8.64 -6.57 27.21
N ARG A 31 -7.48 -6.59 27.87
CA ARG A 31 -6.44 -5.58 27.66
C ARG A 31 -5.95 -5.58 26.21
N LEU A 32 -5.69 -6.76 25.65
CA LEU A 32 -5.25 -6.89 24.27
C LEU A 32 -6.33 -6.41 23.29
N SER A 33 -7.60 -6.78 23.48
CA SER A 33 -8.69 -6.35 22.60
C SER A 33 -8.92 -4.84 22.66
N ALA A 34 -8.81 -4.24 23.84
CA ALA A 34 -8.92 -2.79 24.00
C ALA A 34 -7.77 -2.08 23.27
N GLN A 35 -6.54 -2.59 23.40
CA GLN A 35 -5.38 -2.04 22.70
C GLN A 35 -5.50 -2.17 21.18
N THR A 36 -5.97 -3.31 20.66
CA THR A 36 -6.22 -3.50 19.23
C THR A 36 -7.30 -2.56 18.70
N ALA A 37 -8.39 -2.37 19.44
CA ALA A 37 -9.47 -1.46 19.03
C ALA A 37 -8.97 0.00 18.93
N ILE A 38 -8.16 0.45 19.89
CA ILE A 38 -7.54 1.79 19.87
C ILE A 38 -6.62 1.93 18.65
N HIS A 39 -5.71 0.98 18.42
CA HIS A 39 -4.82 1.03 17.26
C HIS A 39 -5.57 0.99 15.91
N ASN A 40 -6.65 0.24 15.82
CA ASN A 40 -7.50 0.22 14.62
C ASN A 40 -8.19 1.58 14.38
N GLN A 41 -8.67 2.22 15.45
CA GLN A 41 -9.26 3.56 15.36
C GLN A 41 -8.22 4.59 14.92
N ASP A 42 -7.03 4.58 15.52
CA ASP A 42 -5.92 5.48 15.16
C ASP A 42 -5.49 5.29 13.71
N THR A 43 -5.41 4.04 13.26
CA THR A 43 -5.11 3.70 11.86
C THR A 43 -6.18 4.24 10.92
N SER A 44 -7.46 4.11 11.29
CA SER A 44 -8.58 4.62 10.48
C SER A 44 -8.55 6.15 10.34
N ILE A 45 -8.27 6.86 11.43
CA ILE A 45 -8.14 8.33 11.42
C ILE A 45 -6.92 8.76 10.60
N SER A 46 -5.81 8.03 10.72
CA SER A 46 -4.60 8.28 9.94
C SER A 46 -4.85 8.10 8.45
N TRP A 47 -5.55 7.03 8.07
CA TRP A 47 -5.95 6.78 6.69
C TRP A 47 -6.84 7.90 6.12
N ALA A 48 -7.86 8.33 6.86
CA ALA A 48 -8.72 9.44 6.45
C ALA A 48 -7.92 10.74 6.27
N THR A 49 -6.91 10.97 7.13
CA THR A 49 -6.04 12.14 7.01
C THR A 49 -5.16 12.05 5.75
N ILE A 50 -4.57 10.89 5.45
CA ILE A 50 -3.79 10.66 4.23
C ILE A 50 -4.65 10.87 2.99
N MET A 51 -5.86 10.31 2.96
CA MET A 51 -6.79 10.46 1.84
C MET A 51 -7.20 11.92 1.64
N GLY A 52 -7.43 12.66 2.73
CA GLY A 52 -7.68 14.10 2.67
C GLY A 52 -6.51 14.89 2.08
N SER A 53 -5.27 14.54 2.44
CA SER A 53 -4.07 15.15 1.85
C SER A 53 -3.88 14.77 0.38
N PHE A 54 -4.24 13.55 -0.01
CA PHE A 54 -4.23 13.12 -1.41
C PHE A 54 -5.21 13.93 -2.25
N ASN A 55 -6.46 14.07 -1.81
CA ASN A 55 -7.46 14.89 -2.50
C ASN A 55 -7.01 16.36 -2.62
N LYS A 56 -6.36 16.92 -1.60
CA LYS A 56 -5.78 18.28 -1.67
C LYS A 56 -4.68 18.37 -2.74
N ALA A 57 -3.83 17.35 -2.84
CA ALA A 57 -2.80 17.28 -3.88
C ALA A 57 -3.41 17.15 -5.29
N GLU A 58 -4.50 16.41 -5.44
CA GLU A 58 -5.23 16.34 -6.72
C GLU A 58 -5.87 17.68 -7.08
N MET A 59 -6.48 18.38 -6.11
CA MET A 59 -7.04 19.72 -6.32
C MET A 59 -5.96 20.70 -6.79
N GLU A 60 -4.73 20.59 -6.27
CA GLU A 60 -3.59 21.39 -6.72
C GLU A 60 -3.26 21.16 -8.21
N LEU A 61 -3.26 19.89 -8.64
CA LEU A 61 -3.07 19.54 -10.05
C LEU A 61 -4.23 20.02 -10.93
N MET A 62 -5.45 20.01 -10.40
CA MET A 62 -6.62 20.55 -11.10
C MET A 62 -6.51 22.07 -11.24
N LEU A 63 -6.13 22.79 -10.20
CA LEU A 63 -5.91 24.24 -10.22
C LEU A 63 -4.88 24.63 -11.27
N GLU A 64 -3.78 23.88 -11.38
CA GLU A 64 -2.77 24.13 -12.42
C GLU A 64 -3.34 24.00 -13.84
N ARG A 65 -4.28 23.08 -14.05
CA ARG A 65 -4.91 22.86 -15.37
C ARG A 65 -6.02 23.86 -15.68
N MET A 66 -6.44 24.68 -14.72
CA MET A 66 -7.44 25.71 -14.97
C MET A 66 -6.82 26.88 -15.73
N THR A 67 -7.63 27.54 -16.55
CA THR A 67 -7.21 28.79 -17.20
C THR A 67 -6.91 29.83 -16.12
N ARG A 68 -5.72 30.43 -16.21
CA ARG A 68 -5.31 31.46 -15.25
C ARG A 68 -6.22 32.68 -15.30
N PRO A 69 -6.52 33.29 -14.16
CA PRO A 69 -7.28 34.53 -14.11
C PRO A 69 -6.56 35.65 -14.87
N ILE A 70 -7.33 36.50 -15.53
CA ILE A 70 -6.82 37.62 -16.31
C ILE A 70 -6.16 38.63 -15.34
N GLY A 71 -4.87 38.93 -15.56
CA GLY A 71 -4.12 39.90 -14.76
C GLY A 71 -3.28 39.30 -13.62
N GLU A 72 -3.15 37.98 -13.53
CA GLU A 72 -2.19 37.34 -12.61
C GLU A 72 -0.75 37.68 -13.02
N GLN A 73 0.02 38.25 -12.07
CA GLN A 73 1.44 38.50 -12.25
C GLN A 73 2.19 37.19 -11.99
N LEU A 74 2.83 36.66 -13.02
CA LEU A 74 3.61 35.43 -12.90
C LEU A 74 4.94 35.73 -12.23
N GLU A 75 5.43 34.80 -11.41
CA GLU A 75 6.77 34.88 -10.88
C GLU A 75 7.78 34.85 -12.03
N GLU A 76 8.57 35.90 -12.16
CA GLU A 76 9.68 35.98 -13.10
C GLU A 76 10.96 35.46 -12.42
N THR A 77 11.79 34.74 -13.17
CA THR A 77 13.15 34.42 -12.74
C THR A 77 14.00 35.69 -12.66
N GLU A 78 15.17 35.61 -12.03
CA GLU A 78 16.14 36.73 -12.02
C GLU A 78 16.56 37.19 -13.43
N GLU A 79 16.31 36.35 -14.43
CA GLU A 79 16.60 36.58 -15.85
C GLU A 79 15.38 37.13 -16.63
N GLY A 80 14.26 37.39 -15.96
CA GLY A 80 13.04 37.95 -16.56
C GLY A 80 12.20 36.93 -17.35
N GLU A 81 12.46 35.63 -17.18
CA GLU A 81 11.63 34.59 -17.78
C GLU A 81 10.45 34.23 -16.86
N PHE A 82 9.26 34.05 -17.43
CA PHE A 82 8.11 33.56 -16.66
C PHE A 82 8.36 32.14 -16.16
N ARG A 83 8.33 31.93 -14.84
CA ARG A 83 8.39 30.58 -14.27
C ARG A 83 7.13 29.83 -14.63
N ASN A 84 7.29 28.73 -15.39
CA ASN A 84 6.18 27.84 -15.63
C ASN A 84 5.85 27.07 -14.34
N PRO A 85 4.68 27.29 -13.71
CA PRO A 85 4.29 26.64 -12.46
C PRO A 85 4.13 25.13 -12.61
N ALA A 86 3.95 24.59 -13.82
CA ALA A 86 3.96 23.15 -14.06
C ALA A 86 5.28 22.47 -13.63
N TYR A 87 6.39 23.20 -13.60
CA TYR A 87 7.69 22.65 -13.18
C TYR A 87 7.89 22.52 -11.67
N ARG A 88 6.92 22.95 -10.84
CA ARG A 88 6.98 22.73 -9.38
C ARG A 88 6.77 21.28 -8.97
N PHE A 89 6.19 20.45 -9.84
CA PHE A 89 5.92 19.03 -9.60
C PHE A 89 7.12 18.13 -9.92
N ASN A 90 8.27 18.45 -9.33
CA ASN A 90 9.55 17.78 -9.59
C ASN A 90 9.92 16.69 -8.55
N GLY A 91 8.98 16.33 -7.66
CA GLY A 91 9.21 15.37 -6.59
C GLY A 91 9.81 15.94 -5.29
N GLN A 92 10.06 17.24 -5.22
CA GLN A 92 10.41 17.91 -3.97
C GLN A 92 9.18 18.04 -3.04
N ALA A 93 9.42 18.37 -1.76
CA ALA A 93 8.35 18.67 -0.83
C ALA A 93 7.58 19.89 -1.35
N LEU A 94 6.29 19.70 -1.61
CA LEU A 94 5.43 20.74 -2.16
C LEU A 94 4.61 21.38 -1.04
N ASP A 95 4.61 22.71 -1.02
CA ASP A 95 3.62 23.46 -0.25
C ASP A 95 2.35 23.61 -1.10
N LEU A 96 1.22 23.16 -0.57
CA LEU A 96 -0.05 23.17 -1.27
C LEU A 96 -0.83 24.44 -0.91
N TYR A 97 -1.64 24.96 -1.83
CA TYR A 97 -2.54 26.09 -1.50
C TYR A 97 -3.54 25.72 -0.39
N TYR A 98 -3.93 24.45 -0.31
CA TYR A 98 -4.75 23.93 0.78
C TYR A 98 -3.87 23.39 1.90
N PRO A 99 -3.94 23.95 3.12
CA PRO A 99 -3.00 23.64 4.18
C PRO A 99 -3.07 22.15 4.57
N LEU A 100 -1.90 21.53 4.66
CA LEU A 100 -1.70 20.18 5.15
C LEU A 100 -1.60 20.19 6.68
N LYS A 101 -1.81 19.04 7.32
CA LYS A 101 -1.45 18.89 8.74
C LYS A 101 0.08 18.85 8.86
N GLU A 102 0.63 19.38 9.96
CA GLU A 102 2.07 19.57 10.18
C GLU A 102 2.95 18.31 10.01
N ASN A 103 2.36 17.11 10.12
CA ASN A 103 3.07 15.83 9.98
C ASN A 103 2.92 15.17 8.59
N ILE A 104 2.44 15.88 7.57
CA ILE A 104 2.25 15.33 6.23
C ILE A 104 2.98 16.17 5.20
N THR A 105 3.87 15.52 4.46
CA THR A 105 4.55 16.09 3.32
C THR A 105 4.03 15.44 2.04
N VAL A 106 3.61 16.26 1.08
CA VAL A 106 3.19 15.80 -0.24
C VAL A 106 4.33 16.02 -1.24
N ARG A 107 4.55 15.02 -2.10
CA ARG A 107 5.49 15.07 -3.22
C ARG A 107 4.79 14.53 -4.44
N ILE A 108 4.81 15.30 -5.53
CA ILE A 108 4.20 14.90 -6.79
C ILE A 108 5.31 14.62 -7.79
N PHE A 109 5.25 13.45 -8.42
CA PHE A 109 6.20 13.03 -9.43
C PHE A 109 5.50 12.98 -10.79
N ASP A 110 6.00 13.75 -11.75
CA ASP A 110 5.65 13.50 -13.14
C ASP A 110 6.44 12.28 -13.66
N HIS A 111 5.72 11.32 -14.24
CA HIS A 111 6.29 10.13 -14.87
C HIS A 111 6.37 10.24 -16.39
N GLY A 112 5.84 11.31 -17.00
CA GLY A 112 5.80 11.51 -18.45
C GLY A 112 7.17 11.55 -19.14
N GLY A 113 8.23 11.89 -18.41
CA GLY A 113 9.61 11.83 -18.91
C GLY A 113 10.30 10.47 -18.76
N LYS A 114 9.65 9.48 -18.15
CA LYS A 114 10.22 8.14 -17.91
C LYS A 114 9.77 7.16 -18.99
N ILE A 115 10.62 6.18 -19.27
CA ILE A 115 10.33 5.12 -20.25
C ILE A 115 9.30 4.15 -19.66
N ASN A 116 8.20 3.94 -20.37
CA ASN A 116 7.21 2.92 -20.00
C ASN A 116 7.69 1.52 -20.40
N LEU A 117 8.16 0.75 -19.41
CA LEU A 117 8.68 -0.61 -19.61
C LEU A 117 7.62 -1.63 -20.06
N ASN A 118 6.33 -1.32 -19.96
CA ASN A 118 5.26 -2.24 -20.37
C ASN A 118 4.91 -2.11 -21.87
N ARG A 119 5.29 -1.00 -22.51
CA ARG A 119 4.87 -0.67 -23.90
C ARG A 119 6.04 -0.39 -24.84
N ILE A 120 7.26 -0.51 -24.35
CA ILE A 120 8.46 -0.27 -25.12
C ILE A 120 8.68 -1.42 -26.11
N PRO A 121 8.97 -1.14 -27.39
CA PRO A 121 9.30 -2.19 -28.35
C PRO A 121 10.51 -3.01 -27.90
N ARG A 122 10.50 -4.33 -28.12
CA ARG A 122 11.60 -5.24 -27.74
C ARG A 122 12.98 -4.75 -28.18
N ARG A 123 13.08 -4.20 -29.39
CA ARG A 123 14.32 -3.59 -29.92
C ARG A 123 14.85 -2.46 -29.04
N ASN A 124 13.97 -1.60 -28.53
CA ASN A 124 14.38 -0.49 -27.67
C ASN A 124 14.76 -0.98 -26.27
N MET A 125 14.12 -2.04 -25.77
CA MET A 125 14.54 -2.67 -24.51
C MET A 125 15.92 -3.30 -24.60
N GLN A 126 16.22 -3.95 -25.72
CA GLN A 126 17.56 -4.47 -25.97
C GLN A 126 18.61 -3.35 -25.88
N LEU A 127 18.38 -2.21 -26.52
CA LEU A 127 19.30 -1.06 -26.45
C LEU A 127 19.45 -0.51 -25.02
N LEU A 128 18.38 -0.54 -24.20
CA LEU A 128 18.45 -0.11 -22.80
C LEU A 128 19.25 -1.09 -21.94
N ILE A 129 19.06 -2.39 -22.15
CA ILE A 129 19.79 -3.46 -21.45
C ILE A 129 21.26 -3.41 -21.85
N GLU A 130 21.57 -3.35 -23.13
CA GLU A 130 22.94 -3.18 -23.65
C GLU A 130 23.59 -1.95 -23.03
N LYS A 131 22.94 -0.78 -23.06
CA LYS A 131 23.46 0.44 -22.43
C LYS A 131 23.69 0.28 -20.92
N ARG A 132 22.87 -0.51 -20.23
CA ARG A 132 23.00 -0.76 -18.79
C ARG A 132 24.15 -1.73 -18.46
N LEU A 133 24.43 -2.69 -19.34
CA LEU A 133 25.45 -3.73 -19.18
C LEU A 133 26.84 -3.34 -19.72
N GLY A 134 27.01 -2.14 -20.30
CA GLY A 134 28.32 -1.66 -20.78
C GLY A 134 28.34 -1.23 -22.25
N GLY A 135 27.19 -1.20 -22.92
CA GLY A 135 27.06 -0.77 -24.31
C GLY A 135 27.55 -1.85 -25.28
N GLN A 136 28.54 -1.52 -26.11
CA GLN A 136 29.05 -2.42 -27.16
C GLN A 136 29.87 -3.60 -26.61
N GLU A 137 30.30 -3.52 -25.35
CA GLU A 137 31.05 -4.58 -24.65
C GLU A 137 30.13 -5.52 -23.85
N ALA A 138 28.81 -5.27 -23.86
CA ALA A 138 27.86 -6.11 -23.15
C ALA A 138 27.87 -7.54 -23.71
N ASP A 139 27.86 -8.53 -22.81
CA ASP A 139 27.76 -9.93 -23.18
C ASP A 139 26.43 -10.20 -23.93
N PRO A 140 26.47 -10.67 -25.19
CA PRO A 140 25.26 -10.97 -25.94
C PRO A 140 24.37 -12.02 -25.26
N GLU A 141 24.95 -12.97 -24.50
CA GLU A 141 24.20 -14.01 -23.81
C GLU A 141 23.38 -13.42 -22.66
N GLU A 142 24.02 -12.62 -21.80
CA GLU A 142 23.36 -11.93 -20.69
C GLU A 142 22.26 -10.97 -21.17
N VAL A 143 22.49 -10.25 -22.28
CA VAL A 143 21.48 -9.38 -22.89
C VAL A 143 20.25 -10.18 -23.33
N GLN A 144 20.43 -11.34 -23.97
CA GLN A 144 19.31 -12.16 -24.43
C GLN A 144 18.55 -12.82 -23.28
N ASP A 145 19.24 -13.24 -22.23
CA ASP A 145 18.62 -13.80 -21.03
C ASP A 145 17.71 -12.77 -20.34
N LEU A 146 18.21 -11.55 -20.11
CA LEU A 146 17.42 -10.46 -19.53
C LEU A 146 16.26 -10.03 -20.43
N LEU A 147 16.47 -9.99 -21.76
CA LEU A 147 15.43 -9.65 -22.71
C LEU A 147 14.31 -10.70 -22.74
N THR A 148 14.67 -11.97 -22.60
CA THR A 148 13.74 -13.10 -22.52
C THR A 148 12.95 -13.06 -21.21
N ALA A 149 13.62 -12.87 -20.08
CA ALA A 149 12.98 -12.73 -18.77
C ALA A 149 12.02 -11.54 -18.71
N TRP A 150 12.40 -10.39 -19.29
CA TRP A 150 11.52 -9.23 -19.38
C TRP A 150 10.29 -9.51 -20.26
N THR A 151 10.48 -10.15 -21.42
CA THR A 151 9.38 -10.48 -22.34
C THR A 151 8.37 -11.41 -21.65
N ASP A 152 8.84 -12.46 -20.98
CA ASP A 152 8.01 -13.40 -20.22
C ASP A 152 7.24 -12.70 -19.10
N TRP A 153 7.90 -11.83 -18.32
CA TRP A 153 7.24 -11.05 -17.28
C TRP A 153 6.18 -10.09 -17.84
N THR A 154 6.42 -9.43 -18.98
CA THR A 154 5.42 -8.57 -19.62
C THR A 154 4.25 -9.36 -20.21
N ASP A 155 4.49 -10.56 -20.74
CA ASP A 155 3.47 -11.43 -21.31
C ASP A 155 2.54 -12.01 -20.23
N LEU A 156 3.11 -12.43 -19.08
CA LEU A 156 2.32 -12.88 -17.92
C LEU A 156 1.39 -11.80 -17.37
N ASN A 157 1.77 -10.52 -17.47
CA ASN A 157 0.88 -9.41 -17.11
C ASN A 157 -0.25 -9.21 -18.15
N ASP A 158 -0.02 -9.54 -19.42
CA ASP A 158 -1.05 -9.46 -20.47
C ASP A 158 -2.08 -10.62 -20.36
N LEU A 159 -1.68 -11.73 -19.74
CA LEU A 159 -2.55 -12.89 -19.45
C LEU A 159 -3.50 -12.70 -18.25
N GLU A 160 -3.58 -11.50 -17.64
CA GLU A 160 -4.58 -11.19 -16.60
C GLU A 160 -6.04 -11.38 -17.08
N GLY A 161 -6.28 -11.46 -18.39
CA GLY A 161 -7.57 -11.87 -18.97
C GLY A 161 -7.97 -13.35 -18.74
N LEU A 162 -7.03 -14.22 -18.37
CA LEU A 162 -7.27 -15.66 -18.11
C LEU A 162 -7.45 -16.00 -16.61
N LYS A 163 -7.70 -15.01 -15.74
CA LYS A 163 -8.05 -15.26 -14.33
C LYS A 163 -9.34 -16.07 -14.13
N ALA A 164 -10.18 -16.24 -15.15
CA ALA A 164 -11.40 -17.05 -15.09
C ALA A 164 -11.16 -18.56 -14.90
N LEU A 165 -9.99 -19.10 -15.27
CA LEU A 165 -9.68 -20.53 -15.15
C LEU A 165 -9.00 -20.93 -13.83
N ARG A 166 -8.59 -19.97 -12.98
CA ARG A 166 -7.98 -20.27 -11.67
C ARG A 166 -9.00 -20.42 -10.52
N TRP A 167 -10.22 -19.94 -10.70
CA TRP A 167 -11.31 -20.11 -9.72
C TRP A 167 -11.81 -21.55 -9.62
N SER A 168 -11.76 -22.35 -10.70
CA SER A 168 -12.34 -23.71 -10.69
C SER A 168 -11.48 -24.78 -10.00
N THR A 169 -10.18 -24.56 -9.80
CA THR A 169 -9.27 -25.57 -9.23
C THR A 169 -8.90 -25.32 -7.77
N THR A 170 -9.19 -24.13 -7.23
CA THR A 170 -8.84 -23.78 -5.83
C THR A 170 -9.92 -24.20 -4.83
N ASN A 171 -11.12 -24.57 -5.29
CA ASN A 171 -12.25 -24.91 -4.42
C ASN A 171 -12.48 -26.41 -4.16
N LEU A 172 -11.57 -27.29 -4.57
CA LEU A 172 -11.73 -28.73 -4.33
C LEU A 172 -11.21 -29.21 -2.95
N TRP A 173 -10.51 -28.36 -2.18
CA TRP A 173 -9.88 -28.74 -0.91
C TRP A 173 -10.16 -27.80 0.27
N SER A 174 -11.12 -26.88 0.16
CA SER A 174 -11.55 -26.02 1.27
C SER A 174 -13.04 -26.15 1.53
N ASN A 175 -13.46 -27.27 2.12
CA ASN A 175 -14.71 -27.32 2.85
C ASN A 175 -14.41 -27.56 4.34
N PRO A 176 -14.65 -26.54 5.18
CA PRO A 176 -15.20 -26.76 6.49
C PRO A 176 -16.49 -25.94 6.63
N THR A 177 -17.62 -26.60 6.39
CA THR A 177 -18.89 -26.43 7.10
C THR A 177 -19.27 -25.00 7.52
N LEU A 178 -20.16 -24.37 6.77
CA LEU A 178 -21.15 -23.43 7.32
C LEU A 178 -22.54 -23.92 6.94
N PRO A 179 -23.49 -23.98 7.91
CA PRO A 179 -24.83 -24.49 7.64
C PRO A 179 -25.62 -23.49 6.78
N GLU A 180 -26.25 -24.02 5.74
CA GLU A 180 -27.33 -23.34 5.02
C GLU A 180 -28.49 -23.12 5.99
N THR A 181 -28.72 -21.88 6.41
CA THR A 181 -30.03 -21.46 6.88
C THR A 181 -30.80 -20.90 5.70
N ILE A 182 -31.61 -21.77 5.10
CA ILE A 182 -32.81 -21.43 4.34
C ILE A 182 -33.82 -20.79 5.30
N GLN A 183 -34.41 -19.67 4.88
CA GLN A 183 -35.78 -19.18 5.16
C GLN A 183 -35.86 -17.74 4.61
N SER A 184 -36.84 -17.29 3.84
CA SER A 184 -38.04 -17.85 3.19
C SER A 184 -38.46 -16.81 2.14
#